data_AF-A0A077Q0L0-F1
#
_entry.id   AF-A0A077Q0L0-F1
#
_cell.length_a   1.000
_cell.length_b   1.000
_cell.length_c   1.000
_cell.angle_alpha   90.00
_cell.angle_beta   90.00
_cell.angle_gamma   90.00
#
_symmetry.space_group_name_H-M   'P 1'
#
loop_
_entity.id
_entity.type
_entity.pdbx_description
1 polymer ?
#
loop_
_entity_poly.entity_id
_entity_poly.type
_entity_poly.pdbx_seq_one_letter_code
_entity_poly.pdbx_strand_id
1 'polypeptide(L)'
;MFEKQNDDGSLADDNVIVAIKNNNNIEWYKEDREIWVLDWQKWSDDFIKKGFDCTEDDPNDRFGILIVNDNTKEEFLKKIQPFKINNSKLESIKKAIEKSPSWWDVSELFPIAFIDFDLKKLSACYPYPGSTPIERYVPDGWSGEFVDFMRKFDESILPKNKKYWIINDIDYLDKLSSLF
;
A
#
# COMPACT_ATOMS: atom_id res chain seq x y z
N MET A 1 -7.85 -19.90 25.98
CA MET A 1 -6.53 -19.50 26.50
C MET A 1 -5.60 -19.55 25.31
N PHE A 2 -5.41 -18.42 24.63
CA PHE A 2 -4.54 -18.34 23.46
C PHE A 2 -3.18 -17.88 23.98
N GLU A 3 -2.25 -18.83 24.04
CA GLU A 3 -0.86 -18.57 24.36
C GLU A 3 -0.21 -17.78 23.21
N LYS A 4 0.65 -16.85 23.62
CA LYS A 4 1.47 -16.00 22.77
C LYS A 4 2.37 -16.86 21.89
N GLN A 5 2.39 -16.57 20.59
CA GLN A 5 3.62 -16.67 19.83
C GLN A 5 4.28 -15.30 19.87
N ASN A 6 5.38 -15.21 20.64
CA ASN A 6 6.43 -14.26 20.31
C ASN A 6 7.14 -14.88 19.11
N ASP A 7 7.08 -14.23 17.96
CA ASP A 7 7.92 -14.55 16.82
C ASP A 7 8.99 -13.46 16.73
N ASP A 8 10.23 -13.83 17.06
CA ASP A 8 11.42 -13.05 16.76
C ASP A 8 12.15 -13.63 15.54
N GLY A 9 11.41 -13.98 14.50
CA GLY A 9 11.93 -14.33 13.18
C GLY A 9 12.05 -13.10 12.28
N SER A 10 13.27 -12.60 12.06
CA SER A 10 13.53 -11.58 11.03
C SER A 10 13.27 -12.15 9.62
N LEU A 11 12.08 -11.92 9.10
CA LEU A 11 11.85 -11.53 7.72
C LEU A 11 11.36 -10.09 7.83
N ALA A 12 11.93 -9.16 7.06
CA ALA A 12 11.50 -7.77 7.10
C ALA A 12 9.97 -7.72 6.99
N ASP A 13 9.30 -7.01 7.90
CA ASP A 13 7.87 -6.73 7.80
C ASP A 13 7.63 -6.06 6.43
N ASP A 14 7.31 -6.82 5.38
CA ASP A 14 6.98 -6.31 4.03
C ASP A 14 5.61 -5.60 4.00
N ASN A 15 5.12 -5.27 5.19
CA ASN A 15 3.94 -4.47 5.48
C ASN A 15 4.15 -3.02 5.03
N VAL A 16 3.38 -2.63 4.02
CA VAL A 16 3.46 -1.31 3.39
C VAL A 16 2.18 -0.51 3.61
N ILE A 17 2.29 0.82 3.54
CA ILE A 17 1.12 1.69 3.66
C ILE A 17 0.53 1.97 2.28
N VAL A 18 -0.78 1.79 2.14
CA VAL A 18 -1.53 2.04 0.91
C VAL A 18 -2.76 2.90 1.20
N ALA A 19 -3.00 3.89 0.33
CA ALA A 19 -4.26 4.63 0.31
C ALA A 19 -5.27 3.90 -0.57
N ILE A 20 -6.51 3.82 -0.09
CA ILE A 20 -7.67 3.44 -0.89
C ILE A 20 -8.65 4.60 -0.92
N LYS A 21 -9.04 5.00 -2.13
CA LYS A 21 -10.15 5.90 -2.39
C LYS A 21 -11.33 5.11 -2.92
N ASN A 22 -12.46 5.22 -2.25
CA ASN A 22 -13.73 4.61 -2.67
C ASN A 22 -14.88 5.53 -2.24
N ASN A 23 -15.79 5.83 -3.16
CA ASN A 23 -16.89 6.77 -2.98
C ASN A 23 -16.39 8.15 -2.48
N ASN A 24 -15.32 8.68 -3.07
CA ASN A 24 -14.65 9.93 -2.68
C ASN A 24 -14.09 9.98 -1.25
N ASN A 25 -14.06 8.85 -0.52
CA ASN A 25 -13.42 8.78 0.79
C ASN A 25 -12.06 8.09 0.68
N ILE A 26 -11.03 8.76 1.22
CA ILE A 26 -9.66 8.25 1.26
C ILE A 26 -9.36 7.71 2.66
N GLU A 27 -8.91 6.47 2.70
CA GLU A 27 -8.53 5.74 3.91
C GLU A 27 -7.16 5.07 3.72
N TRP A 28 -6.42 4.91 4.82
CA TRP A 28 -5.07 4.34 4.81
C TRP A 28 -5.07 2.96 5.46
N TYR A 29 -4.31 2.05 4.88
CA TYR A 29 -4.16 0.67 5.33
C TYR A 29 -2.68 0.33 5.44
N LYS A 30 -2.32 -0.58 6.35
CA LYS A 30 -0.98 -1.15 6.46
C LYS A 30 -1.10 -2.67 6.49
N GLU A 31 -0.59 -3.31 5.44
CA GLU A 31 -0.59 -4.77 5.29
C GLU A 31 0.49 -5.18 4.28
N ASP A 32 0.74 -6.49 4.20
CA ASP A 32 1.69 -7.11 3.29
C ASP A 32 1.54 -6.56 1.86
N ARG A 33 2.68 -6.29 1.22
CA ARG A 33 2.77 -5.75 -0.13
C ARG A 33 1.93 -6.53 -1.14
N GLU A 34 1.88 -7.85 -1.03
CA GLU A 34 1.24 -8.75 -1.98
C GLU A 34 -0.29 -8.63 -1.98
N ILE A 35 -0.89 -8.27 -0.84
CA ILE A 35 -2.34 -8.01 -0.73
C ILE A 35 -2.78 -6.93 -1.74
N TRP A 36 -1.90 -5.99 -2.07
CA TRP A 36 -2.17 -4.85 -2.95
C TRP A 36 -1.99 -5.15 -4.46
N VAL A 37 -1.62 -6.37 -4.85
CA VAL A 37 -1.52 -6.83 -6.26
C VAL A 37 -2.91 -7.07 -6.84
N LEU A 38 -3.65 -6.07 -7.33
CA LEU A 38 -5.09 -6.21 -7.63
C LEU A 38 -5.48 -7.36 -8.59
N ASP A 39 -4.60 -7.82 -9.47
CA ASP A 39 -4.81 -9.00 -10.33
C ASP A 39 -3.71 -10.04 -10.09
N TRP A 40 -3.97 -10.99 -9.20
CA TRP A 40 -3.04 -12.06 -8.86
C TRP A 40 -2.79 -13.00 -10.03
N GLN A 41 -3.81 -13.23 -10.85
CA GLN A 41 -3.69 -14.15 -11.97
C GLN A 41 -2.64 -13.64 -12.96
N LYS A 42 -2.69 -12.34 -13.30
CA LYS A 42 -1.64 -11.72 -14.13
C LYS A 42 -0.26 -11.81 -13.50
N TRP A 43 -0.19 -11.66 -12.18
CA TRP A 43 1.08 -11.74 -11.47
C TRP A 43 1.68 -13.16 -11.51
N SER A 44 0.87 -14.17 -11.18
CA SER A 44 1.25 -15.59 -11.23
C SER A 44 1.62 -16.03 -12.65
N ASP A 45 0.83 -15.64 -13.66
CA ASP A 45 1.10 -15.94 -15.06
C ASP A 45 2.47 -15.39 -15.52
N ASP A 46 2.88 -14.22 -15.02
CA ASP A 46 4.17 -13.62 -15.35
C ASP A 46 5.35 -14.33 -14.68
N PHE A 47 5.16 -14.96 -13.53
CA PHE A 47 6.17 -15.86 -12.93
C PHE A 47 6.28 -17.17 -13.70
N ILE A 48 5.15 -17.78 -14.05
CA ILE A 48 5.10 -19.01 -14.86
C ILE A 48 5.80 -18.80 -16.20
N LYS A 49 5.54 -17.67 -16.89
CA LYS A 49 6.24 -17.31 -18.14
C LYS A 49 7.76 -17.17 -17.97
N LYS A 50 8.23 -16.80 -16.77
CA LYS A 50 9.66 -16.71 -16.44
C LYS A 50 10.27 -18.04 -16.00
N GLY A 51 9.47 -19.12 -15.98
CA GLY A 51 9.93 -20.48 -15.65
C GLY A 51 9.91 -20.80 -14.16
N PHE A 52 9.22 -20.00 -13.34
CA PHE A 52 9.00 -20.31 -11.92
C PHE A 52 7.75 -21.18 -11.75
N ASP A 53 7.79 -22.08 -10.77
CA ASP A 53 6.64 -22.89 -10.37
C ASP A 53 5.86 -22.14 -9.27
N CYS A 54 4.56 -21.90 -9.50
CA CYS A 54 3.65 -21.20 -8.58
C CYS A 54 2.59 -22.15 -7.98
N THR A 55 2.84 -23.45 -7.99
CA THR A 55 1.88 -24.47 -7.51
C THR A 55 1.58 -24.42 -6.01
N GLU A 56 2.39 -23.68 -5.23
CA GLU A 56 2.22 -23.52 -3.78
C GLU A 56 1.39 -22.29 -3.37
N ASP A 57 0.99 -21.42 -4.31
CA ASP A 57 0.19 -20.22 -3.99
C ASP A 57 -1.25 -20.63 -3.64
N ASP A 58 -1.63 -20.62 -2.35
CA ASP A 58 -3.02 -20.84 -1.92
C ASP A 58 -3.83 -19.54 -2.09
N PRO A 59 -4.89 -19.52 -2.94
CA PRO A 59 -5.79 -18.37 -3.04
C PRO A 59 -6.36 -17.88 -1.69
N ASN A 60 -6.44 -18.76 -0.68
CA ASN A 60 -6.91 -18.43 0.66
C ASN A 60 -6.00 -17.44 1.39
N ASP A 61 -4.70 -17.42 1.09
CA ASP A 61 -3.74 -16.46 1.66
C ASP A 61 -4.09 -15.02 1.26
N ARG A 62 -4.88 -14.89 0.18
CA ARG A 62 -5.45 -13.63 -0.28
C ARG A 62 -6.98 -13.54 -0.11
N PHE A 63 -7.48 -14.07 0.99
CA PHE A 63 -8.91 -14.09 1.32
C PHE A 63 -9.79 -14.87 0.33
N GLY A 64 -9.20 -15.65 -0.59
CA GLY A 64 -9.89 -16.29 -1.71
C GLY A 64 -10.16 -15.36 -2.90
N ILE A 65 -9.59 -14.15 -2.92
CA ILE A 65 -9.86 -13.12 -3.94
C ILE A 65 -8.65 -12.97 -4.86
N LEU A 66 -8.70 -13.63 -6.01
CA LEU A 66 -7.61 -13.57 -7.00
C LEU A 66 -7.58 -12.26 -7.79
N ILE A 67 -8.74 -11.67 -8.06
CA ILE A 67 -8.87 -10.44 -8.86
C ILE A 67 -9.78 -9.49 -8.11
N VAL A 68 -9.28 -8.29 -7.81
CA VAL A 68 -9.99 -7.20 -7.12
C VAL A 68 -10.57 -6.23 -8.15
N ASN A 69 -11.80 -6.50 -8.61
CA ASN A 69 -12.51 -5.70 -9.62
C ASN A 69 -13.89 -5.28 -9.10
N ASP A 70 -14.75 -4.71 -9.95
CA ASP A 70 -16.08 -4.23 -9.53
C ASP A 70 -16.95 -5.33 -8.87
N ASN A 71 -16.76 -6.59 -9.24
CA ASN A 71 -17.55 -7.71 -8.72
C ASN A 71 -17.05 -8.17 -7.33
N THR A 72 -15.75 -8.04 -7.06
CA THR A 72 -15.10 -8.54 -5.83
C THR A 72 -14.69 -7.42 -4.88
N LYS A 73 -14.74 -6.15 -5.31
CA LYS A 73 -14.37 -4.95 -4.54
C LYS A 73 -14.99 -4.96 -3.15
N GLU A 74 -16.30 -5.16 -3.06
CA GLU A 74 -17.01 -5.06 -1.79
C GLU A 74 -16.58 -6.16 -0.80
N GLU A 75 -16.23 -7.35 -1.30
CA GLU A 75 -15.70 -8.41 -0.46
C GLU A 75 -14.28 -8.08 0.00
N PHE A 76 -13.42 -7.64 -0.93
CA PHE A 76 -12.05 -7.22 -0.64
C PHE A 76 -12.03 -6.11 0.42
N LEU A 77 -12.83 -5.06 0.24
CA LEU A 77 -12.93 -3.93 1.19
C LEU A 77 -13.36 -4.38 2.58
N LYS A 78 -14.21 -5.41 2.71
CA LYS A 78 -14.59 -5.99 4.01
C LYS A 78 -13.44 -6.75 4.65
N LYS A 79 -12.71 -7.54 3.86
CA LYS A 79 -11.58 -8.36 4.34
C LYS A 79 -10.42 -7.52 4.83
N ILE A 80 -10.14 -6.39 4.20
CA ILE A 80 -9.03 -5.50 4.60
C ILE A 80 -9.38 -4.53 5.74
N GLN A 81 -10.63 -4.45 6.19
CA GLN A 81 -11.03 -3.53 7.27
C GLN A 81 -10.17 -3.63 8.54
N PRO A 82 -9.77 -4.83 9.03
CA PRO A 82 -8.91 -4.96 10.20
C PRO A 82 -7.54 -4.28 10.04
N PHE A 83 -7.06 -4.10 8.81
CA PHE A 83 -5.75 -3.52 8.48
C PHE A 83 -5.79 -2.01 8.30
N LYS A 84 -6.98 -1.40 8.44
CA LYS A 84 -7.15 0.04 8.41
C LYS A 84 -6.34 0.71 9.52
N ILE A 85 -5.60 1.76 9.15
CA ILE A 85 -4.85 2.58 10.11
C ILE A 85 -5.85 3.42 10.90
N ASN A 86 -6.05 3.05 12.16
CA ASN A 86 -6.86 3.84 13.10
C ASN A 86 -6.10 5.08 13.61
N ASN A 87 -6.81 5.98 14.29
CA ASN A 87 -6.24 7.23 14.79
C ASN A 87 -5.03 7.03 15.71
N SER A 88 -5.04 6.01 16.59
CA SER A 88 -3.92 5.75 17.50
C SER A 88 -2.64 5.33 16.74
N LYS A 89 -2.78 4.42 15.77
CA LYS A 89 -1.69 4.02 14.86
C LYS A 89 -1.21 5.20 14.03
N LEU A 90 -2.13 6.01 13.50
CA LEU A 90 -1.81 7.20 12.71
C LEU A 90 -0.97 8.21 13.50
N GLU A 91 -1.35 8.49 14.75
CA GLU A 91 -0.58 9.39 15.62
C GLU A 91 0.79 8.83 15.99
N SER A 92 0.92 7.50 16.07
CA SER A 92 2.22 6.85 16.28
C SER A 92 3.13 6.99 15.05
N ILE A 93 2.58 6.81 13.85
CA ILE A 93 3.29 7.03 12.57
C ILE A 93 3.76 8.48 12.47
N LYS A 94 2.87 9.45 12.71
CA LYS A 94 3.22 10.88 12.69
C LYS A 94 4.37 11.21 13.64
N LYS A 95 4.32 10.71 14.87
CA LYS A 95 5.38 10.93 15.87
C LYS A 95 6.72 10.31 15.46
N ALA A 96 6.69 9.15 14.81
CA ALA A 96 7.91 8.53 14.28
C ALA A 96 8.51 9.39 13.17
N ILE A 97 7.71 9.79 12.18
CA ILE A 97 8.13 10.69 11.09
C ILE A 97 8.69 12.01 11.65
N GLU A 98 8.00 12.63 12.62
CA GLU A 98 8.38 13.92 13.19
C GLU A 98 9.72 13.89 13.94
N LYS A 99 10.03 12.78 14.60
CA LYS A 99 11.25 12.61 15.41
C LYS A 99 12.45 12.13 14.59
N SER A 100 12.24 11.63 13.38
CA SER A 100 13.31 11.04 12.59
C SER A 100 14.25 12.10 12.02
N PRO A 101 15.57 11.85 12.06
CA PRO A 101 16.55 12.78 11.53
C PRO A 101 16.70 12.69 10.00
N SER A 102 16.29 11.56 9.40
CA SER A 102 16.52 11.24 8.00
C SER A 102 15.33 10.49 7.40
N TRP A 103 15.12 10.69 6.10
CA TRP A 103 14.09 9.95 5.35
C TRP A 103 14.36 8.45 5.34
N TRP A 104 15.63 8.02 5.32
CA TRP A 104 16.00 6.60 5.31
C TRP A 104 15.47 5.85 6.54
N ASP A 105 15.38 6.52 7.69
CA ASP A 105 14.96 5.91 8.96
C ASP A 105 13.45 5.62 9.03
N VAL A 106 12.66 6.26 8.17
CA VAL A 106 11.18 6.18 8.18
C VAL A 106 10.60 5.99 6.79
N SER A 107 11.41 5.58 5.82
CA SER A 107 10.98 5.41 4.43
C SER A 107 9.80 4.43 4.29
N GLU A 108 9.74 3.39 5.11
CA GLU A 108 8.63 2.42 5.22
C GLU A 108 7.31 3.02 5.73
N LEU A 109 7.36 4.17 6.41
CA LEU A 109 6.20 4.85 6.95
C LEU A 109 5.55 5.81 5.96
N PHE A 110 6.05 5.88 4.72
CA PHE A 110 5.42 6.62 3.63
C PHE A 110 4.61 5.65 2.74
N PRO A 111 3.49 6.10 2.16
CA PRO A 111 2.66 5.20 1.39
C PRO A 111 3.31 4.84 0.07
N ILE A 112 3.20 3.57 -0.33
CA ILE A 112 3.75 3.11 -1.61
C ILE A 112 2.73 3.09 -2.74
N ALA A 113 1.43 3.21 -2.43
CA ALA A 113 0.39 3.14 -3.43
C ALA A 113 -0.86 3.95 -3.06
N PHE A 114 -1.57 4.33 -4.10
CA PHE A 114 -2.89 4.94 -4.08
C PHE A 114 -3.80 4.18 -5.05
N ILE A 115 -4.79 3.48 -4.51
CA ILE A 115 -5.81 2.73 -5.26
C ILE A 115 -7.08 3.58 -5.30
N ASP A 116 -7.47 4.02 -6.49
CA ASP A 116 -8.70 4.75 -6.73
C ASP A 116 -9.74 3.82 -7.36
N PHE A 117 -10.68 3.32 -6.55
CA PHE A 117 -11.80 2.51 -7.05
C PHE A 117 -12.80 3.33 -7.86
N ASP A 118 -12.88 4.65 -7.65
CA ASP A 118 -13.79 5.52 -8.38
C ASP A 118 -13.31 5.72 -9.82
N LEU A 119 -11.99 5.76 -10.02
CA LEU A 119 -11.35 5.90 -11.34
C LEU A 119 -10.78 4.59 -11.91
N LYS A 120 -10.85 3.48 -11.17
CA LYS A 120 -10.25 2.18 -11.53
C LYS A 120 -8.76 2.31 -11.84
N LYS A 121 -8.02 2.92 -10.90
CA LYS A 121 -6.61 3.27 -11.08
C LYS A 121 -5.77 2.85 -9.89
N LEU A 122 -4.60 2.26 -10.14
CA LEU A 122 -3.55 2.06 -9.13
C LEU A 122 -2.35 2.92 -9.49
N SER A 123 -1.94 3.78 -8.56
CA SER A 123 -0.74 4.61 -8.70
C SER A 123 0.27 4.18 -7.64
N ALA A 124 1.46 3.75 -8.04
CA ALA A 124 2.50 3.28 -7.13
C ALA A 124 3.73 4.18 -7.13
N CYS A 125 4.34 4.33 -5.97
CA CYS A 125 5.60 5.01 -5.73
C CYS A 125 6.39 4.22 -4.70
N TYR A 126 7.46 3.55 -5.10
CA TYR A 126 8.31 2.82 -4.17
C TYR A 126 9.77 3.24 -4.36
N PRO A 127 10.53 3.42 -3.26
CA PRO A 127 11.88 3.94 -3.32
C PRO A 127 12.92 2.89 -3.74
N TYR A 128 12.65 1.60 -3.53
CA TYR A 128 13.61 0.52 -3.80
C TYR A 128 13.20 -0.31 -5.02
N PRO A 129 14.09 -0.50 -6.01
CA PRO A 129 13.91 -1.49 -7.05
C PRO A 129 14.12 -2.89 -6.48
N GLY A 130 13.24 -3.84 -6.82
CA GLY A 130 13.39 -5.25 -6.43
C GLY A 130 12.11 -5.88 -5.87
N SER A 131 11.19 -5.07 -5.36
CA SER A 131 9.89 -5.55 -4.87
C SER A 131 8.84 -5.60 -5.99
N THR A 132 7.73 -6.32 -5.74
CA THR A 132 6.63 -6.49 -6.71
C THR A 132 6.11 -5.16 -7.24
N PRO A 133 6.15 -4.91 -8.57
CA PRO A 133 5.61 -3.72 -9.21
C PRO A 133 4.08 -3.82 -9.32
N ILE A 134 3.40 -3.59 -8.20
CA ILE A 134 1.95 -3.82 -8.04
C ILE A 134 1.09 -3.06 -9.06
N GLU A 135 1.56 -1.93 -9.60
CA GLU A 135 0.88 -1.16 -10.63
C GLU A 135 0.76 -1.89 -11.97
N ARG A 136 1.55 -2.94 -12.20
CA ARG A 136 1.47 -3.73 -13.44
C ARG A 136 0.36 -4.78 -13.41
N TYR A 137 -0.10 -5.13 -12.21
CA TYR A 137 -1.01 -6.24 -11.98
C TYR A 137 -2.36 -5.69 -11.51
N VAL A 138 -3.02 -4.99 -12.42
CA VAL A 138 -4.36 -4.44 -12.23
C VAL A 138 -5.39 -5.22 -13.05
N PRO A 139 -6.67 -5.26 -12.61
CA PRO A 139 -7.72 -5.97 -13.33
C PRO A 139 -7.97 -5.41 -14.73
N ASP A 140 -8.68 -6.16 -15.56
CA ASP A 140 -9.06 -5.67 -16.88
C ASP A 140 -9.94 -4.41 -16.78
N GLY A 141 -9.67 -3.44 -17.65
CA GLY A 141 -10.32 -2.13 -17.65
C GLY A 141 -9.82 -1.16 -16.58
N TRP A 142 -8.83 -1.55 -15.78
CA TRP A 142 -8.12 -0.66 -14.86
C TRP A 142 -6.84 -0.09 -15.48
N SER A 143 -6.35 1.01 -14.92
CA SER A 143 -5.06 1.59 -15.29
C SER A 143 -4.07 1.55 -14.13
N GLY A 144 -2.83 1.21 -14.44
CA GLY A 144 -1.72 1.21 -13.49
C GLY A 144 -0.67 2.23 -13.89
N GLU A 145 -0.12 2.97 -12.93
CA GLU A 145 0.98 3.91 -13.19
C GLU A 145 2.02 3.93 -12.08
N PHE A 146 3.29 4.11 -12.47
CA PHE A 146 4.39 4.40 -11.54
C PHE A 146 4.61 5.91 -11.51
N VAL A 147 4.23 6.55 -10.41
CA VAL A 147 4.26 8.01 -10.24
C VAL A 147 4.46 8.37 -8.78
N ASP A 148 5.26 9.41 -8.51
CA ASP A 148 5.35 10.02 -7.18
C ASP A 148 4.04 10.78 -6.85
N PHE A 149 2.99 10.02 -6.54
CA PHE A 149 1.66 10.57 -6.25
C PHE A 149 1.67 11.43 -4.99
N MET A 150 2.58 11.17 -4.04
CA MET A 150 2.68 11.93 -2.79
C MET A 150 2.95 13.42 -3.07
N ARG A 151 3.81 13.72 -4.05
CA ARG A 151 4.15 15.07 -4.49
C ARG A 151 3.32 15.57 -5.67
N LYS A 152 2.96 14.70 -6.61
CA LYS A 152 2.36 15.12 -7.91
C LYS A 152 0.84 15.23 -7.90
N PHE A 153 0.14 14.54 -7.00
CA PHE A 153 -1.32 14.63 -6.95
C PHE A 153 -1.76 15.96 -6.37
N ASP A 154 -2.69 16.62 -7.07
CA ASP A 154 -3.32 17.85 -6.62
C ASP A 154 -4.37 17.61 -5.53
N GLU A 155 -4.85 18.70 -4.93
CA GLU A 155 -5.83 18.72 -3.83
C GLU A 155 -7.17 18.05 -4.19
N SER A 156 -7.53 17.95 -5.47
CA SER A 156 -8.77 17.30 -5.90
C SER A 156 -8.67 15.77 -5.87
N ILE A 157 -7.44 15.24 -5.96
CA ILE A 157 -7.17 13.79 -5.93
C ILE A 157 -6.74 13.35 -4.54
N LEU A 158 -5.75 14.02 -3.96
CA LEU A 158 -5.21 13.74 -2.62
C LEU A 158 -5.09 15.06 -1.82
N PRO A 159 -6.16 15.46 -1.12
CA PRO A 159 -6.18 16.67 -0.30
C PRO A 159 -5.05 16.75 0.74
N LYS A 160 -4.53 17.95 1.03
CA LYS A 160 -3.48 18.18 2.04
C LYS A 160 -3.82 17.56 3.39
N ASN A 161 -5.08 17.68 3.82
CA ASN A 161 -5.53 17.17 5.12
C ASN A 161 -5.60 15.62 5.18
N LYS A 162 -5.47 14.92 4.05
CA LYS A 162 -5.36 13.46 3.98
C LYS A 162 -3.90 12.96 3.96
N LYS A 163 -2.93 13.83 3.64
CA LYS A 163 -1.50 13.52 3.66
C LYS A 163 -0.98 13.51 5.10
N TYR A 164 -0.93 12.34 5.72
CA TYR A 164 -0.60 12.22 7.15
C TYR A 164 0.82 12.66 7.51
N TRP A 165 1.73 12.72 6.52
CA TRP A 165 3.10 13.21 6.68
C TRP A 165 3.17 14.75 6.70
N ILE A 166 2.06 15.45 6.49
CA ILE A 166 1.95 16.89 6.72
C ILE A 166 1.50 17.10 8.17
N ILE A 167 2.44 17.52 9.02
CA ILE A 167 2.24 17.65 10.47
C ILE A 167 2.49 19.11 10.84
N ASN A 168 1.49 19.77 11.43
CA ASN A 168 1.55 21.20 11.79
C ASN A 168 1.99 22.09 10.61
N ASP A 169 1.42 21.85 9.42
CA ASP A 169 1.74 22.51 8.14
C ASP A 169 3.16 22.30 7.59
N ILE A 170 3.96 21.43 8.21
CA ILE A 170 5.28 21.03 7.73
C ILE A 170 5.14 19.76 6.90
N ASP A 171 5.60 19.77 5.65
CA ASP A 171 5.72 18.56 4.83
C ASP A 171 6.99 17.79 5.22
N TYR A 172 6.83 16.69 5.95
CA TYR A 172 7.95 15.86 6.38
C TYR A 172 8.53 14.99 5.27
N LEU A 173 7.80 14.72 4.18
CA LEU A 173 8.38 14.03 3.02
C LEU A 173 9.48 14.92 2.42
N ASP A 174 9.18 16.18 2.19
CA ASP A 174 10.14 17.14 1.63
C ASP A 174 11.24 17.49 2.63
N LYS A 175 10.89 17.76 3.90
CA LYS A 175 11.87 18.09 4.95
C LYS A 175 12.91 17.00 5.14
N LEU A 176 12.49 15.73 5.21
CA LEU A 176 13.40 14.61 5.46
C LEU A 176 14.21 14.22 4.21
N SER A 177 13.64 14.40 3.01
CA SER A 177 14.34 14.11 1.74
C SER A 177 15.29 15.23 1.29
N SER A 178 15.13 16.46 1.81
CA SER A 178 15.98 17.61 1.47
C SER A 178 17.22 17.76 2.38
N LEU A 179 17.37 16.89 3.39
CA LEU A 179 18.54 16.88 4.28
C LEU A 179 19.76 16.13 3.68
N PHE A 180 19.77 15.95 2.35
CA PHE A 180 20.86 15.35 1.56
C PHE A 180 21.44 16.34 0.55
#